data_AF-A0A2V3JMP8-F1
#
_entry.id   AF-A0A2V3JMP8-F1
#
_cell.length_a   1.000
_cell.length_b   1.000
_cell.length_c   1.000
_cell.angle_alpha   90.00
_cell.angle_beta   90.00
_cell.angle_gamma   90.00
#
_symmetry.space_group_name_H-M   'P 1'
#
loop_
_entity.id
_entity.type
_entity.pdbx_description
1 polymer ?
#
loop_
_entity_poly.entity_id
_entity_poly.type
_entity_poly.pdbx_seq_one_letter_code
_entity_poly.pdbx_strand_id
1 'polypeptide(L)'
;MMISDLIVSESVTLVGSLEGGKAGKILYEYFTDNCKITFMDAGILTKAVDTFLMYDGSISLADAASVEIMKKQRIKRILSFDSDFDKIPEIDRIHQL
;
A
#
# COMPACT_ATOMS: atom_id res chain seq x y z
N MET A 1 -1.49 13.25 1.67
CA MET A 1 -1.56 11.89 1.08
C MET A 1 -1.44 10.86 2.21
N MET A 2 -1.96 9.65 2.05
CA MET A 2 -1.80 8.56 3.02
C MET A 2 -1.04 7.41 2.37
N ILE A 3 -0.21 6.73 3.14
CA ILE A 3 0.55 5.55 2.74
C ILE A 3 0.59 4.57 3.92
N SER A 4 0.57 3.26 3.67
CA SER A 4 0.80 2.26 4.71
C SER A 4 2.29 2.03 4.95
N ASP A 5 2.65 1.60 6.15
CA ASP A 5 4.01 1.16 6.49
C ASP A 5 4.51 0.02 5.59
N LEU A 6 3.63 -0.86 5.12
CA LEU A 6 3.98 -1.91 4.16
C LEU A 6 4.38 -1.34 2.80
N ILE A 7 3.63 -0.38 2.25
CA ILE A 7 4.00 0.26 0.98
C ILE A 7 5.28 1.09 1.13
N VAL A 8 5.50 1.73 2.29
CA VAL A 8 6.80 2.36 2.61
C VAL A 8 7.92 1.33 2.56
N SER A 9 7.75 0.19 3.23
CA SER A 9 8.73 -0.90 3.26
C SER A 9 9.10 -1.39 1.85
N GLU A 10 8.10 -1.71 1.02
CA GLU A 10 8.31 -2.21 -0.34
C GLU A 10 8.93 -1.16 -1.25
N SER A 11 8.41 0.07 -1.22
CA SER A 11 8.90 1.16 -2.09
C SER A 11 10.34 1.54 -1.76
N VAL A 12 10.68 1.69 -0.48
CA VAL A 12 12.04 2.03 -0.02
C VAL A 12 13.00 0.90 -0.34
N THR A 13 12.60 -0.35 -0.15
CA THR A 13 13.43 -1.53 -0.43
C THR A 13 13.67 -1.68 -1.93
N LEU A 14 12.64 -1.51 -2.76
CA LEU A 14 12.76 -1.62 -4.21
C LEU A 14 13.63 -0.50 -4.80
N VAL A 15 13.38 0.76 -4.44
CA VAL A 15 14.24 1.87 -4.91
C VAL A 15 15.65 1.72 -4.38
N GLY A 16 15.82 1.30 -3.13
CA GLY A 16 17.13 1.04 -2.54
C GLY A 16 17.89 -0.10 -3.22
N SER A 17 17.22 -1.13 -3.72
CA SER A 17 17.86 -2.24 -4.44
C SER A 17 18.28 -1.87 -5.86
N LEU A 18 17.57 -0.94 -6.49
CA LEU A 18 17.87 -0.45 -7.85
C LEU A 18 18.92 0.67 -7.86
N GLU A 19 18.81 1.65 -6.95
CA GLU A 19 19.58 2.91 -6.97
C GLU A 19 20.46 3.09 -5.72
N GLY A 20 20.52 2.09 -4.85
CA GLY A 20 21.32 2.07 -3.62
C GLY A 20 20.63 2.68 -2.39
N GLY A 21 21.18 2.40 -1.20
CA GLY A 21 20.54 2.76 0.07
C GLY A 21 20.31 4.26 0.31
N LYS A 22 21.09 5.14 -0.35
CA LYS A 22 20.84 6.59 -0.28
C LYS A 22 19.53 6.98 -0.96
N ALA A 23 19.22 6.40 -2.12
CA ALA A 23 17.98 6.66 -2.83
C ALA A 23 16.76 6.16 -2.02
N GLY A 24 16.87 4.97 -1.42
CA GLY A 24 15.85 4.47 -0.50
C GLY A 24 15.60 5.41 0.70
N LYS A 25 16.67 5.95 1.30
CA LYS A 25 16.55 6.94 2.40
C LYS A 25 15.86 8.23 1.97
N ILE A 26 16.19 8.77 0.80
CA ILE A 26 15.53 9.97 0.25
C ILE A 26 14.03 9.71 0.06
N LEU A 27 13.65 8.54 -0.45
CA LEU A 27 12.24 8.18 -0.62
C LEU A 27 11.52 8.03 0.72
N TYR A 28 12.15 7.42 1.71
CA TYR A 28 11.62 7.35 3.08
C TYR A 28 11.37 8.74 3.65
N GLU A 29 12.35 9.64 3.54
CA GLU A 29 12.24 11.03 4.01
C GLU A 29 11.10 11.77 3.30
N TYR A 30 10.95 11.56 1.98
CA TYR A 30 9.80 12.10 1.25
C TYR A 30 8.46 11.63 1.82
N PHE A 31 8.31 10.33 2.14
CA PHE A 31 7.07 9.83 2.73
C PHE A 31 6.82 10.39 4.12
N THR A 32 7.85 10.50 4.97
CA THR A 32 7.68 11.06 6.33
C THR A 32 7.32 12.54 6.31
N ASP A 33 7.82 13.29 5.33
CA ASP A 33 7.60 14.74 5.23
C ASP A 33 6.26 15.08 4.59
N ASN A 34 5.75 14.23 3.66
CA ASN A 34 4.61 14.57 2.81
C ASN A 34 3.38 13.67 2.98
N CYS A 35 3.51 12.56 3.71
CA CYS A 35 2.43 11.57 3.87
C CYS A 35 2.10 11.31 5.33
N LYS A 36 0.83 11.01 5.59
CA LYS A 36 0.44 10.34 6.83
C LYS A 36 0.72 8.85 6.68
N ILE A 37 1.74 8.36 7.37
CA ILE A 37 2.05 6.92 7.44
C ILE A 37 1.05 6.25 8.40
N THR A 38 0.33 5.25 7.90
CA THR A 38 -0.57 4.43 8.71
C THR A 38 0.09 3.08 8.98
N PHE A 39 0.28 2.77 10.27
CA PHE A 39 0.89 1.52 10.69
C PHE A 39 -0.14 0.40 10.75
N MET A 40 0.25 -0.77 10.26
CA MET A 40 -0.58 -1.96 10.35
C MET A 40 -0.68 -2.42 11.81
N ASP A 41 -1.91 -2.54 12.30
CA ASP A 41 -2.20 -3.16 13.59
C ASP A 41 -2.58 -4.64 13.40
N ALA A 42 -2.56 -5.41 14.49
CA ALA A 42 -2.90 -6.84 14.43
C ALA A 42 -4.32 -7.10 13.87
N GLY A 43 -5.26 -6.19 14.11
CA GLY A 43 -6.62 -6.30 13.60
C GLY A 43 -6.71 -6.09 12.09
N ILE A 44 -5.95 -5.15 11.55
CA ILE A 44 -5.78 -4.99 10.09
C ILE A 44 -5.11 -6.22 9.51
N LEU A 45 -4.04 -6.72 10.13
CA LEU A 45 -3.33 -7.90 9.63
C LEU A 45 -4.24 -9.12 9.52
N THR A 46 -5.06 -9.41 10.55
CA THR A 46 -6.03 -10.51 10.49
C THR A 46 -6.98 -10.36 9.31
N LYS A 47 -7.59 -9.19 9.12
CA LYS A 47 -8.51 -8.95 8.01
C LYS A 47 -7.82 -8.94 6.65
N ALA A 48 -6.56 -8.50 6.60
CA ALA A 48 -5.76 -8.48 5.39
C ALA A 48 -5.48 -9.91 4.91
N VAL A 49 -5.22 -10.86 5.82
CA VAL A 49 -5.07 -12.29 5.47
C VAL A 49 -6.38 -12.87 4.94
N ASP A 50 -7.52 -12.53 5.55
CA ASP A 50 -8.83 -12.96 5.05
C ASP A 50 -9.12 -12.39 3.65
N THR A 51 -8.76 -11.13 3.42
CA THR A 51 -8.90 -10.45 2.12
C THR A 51 -7.96 -11.05 1.07
N PHE A 52 -6.72 -11.33 1.44
CA PHE A 52 -5.74 -12.02 0.60
C PHE A 52 -6.29 -13.38 0.14
N LEU A 53 -6.88 -14.15 1.06
CA LEU A 53 -7.54 -15.41 0.74
C LEU A 53 -8.79 -15.22 -0.13
N MET A 54 -9.60 -14.19 0.11
CA MET A 54 -10.78 -13.88 -0.70
C MET A 54 -10.45 -13.66 -2.18
N TYR A 55 -9.26 -13.11 -2.47
CA TYR A 55 -8.74 -12.94 -3.82
C TYR A 55 -7.83 -14.09 -4.27
N ASP A 56 -7.81 -15.22 -3.56
CA ASP A 56 -7.01 -16.41 -3.87
C ASP A 56 -5.52 -16.11 -4.11
N GLY A 57 -4.97 -15.17 -3.32
CA GLY A 57 -3.58 -14.73 -3.44
C GLY A 57 -3.25 -13.95 -4.72
N SER A 58 -4.25 -13.54 -5.50
CA SER A 58 -4.07 -12.76 -6.73
C SER A 58 -3.77 -11.27 -6.48
N ILE A 59 -3.66 -10.85 -5.22
CA ILE A 59 -3.13 -9.57 -4.75
C ILE A 59 -2.14 -9.85 -3.62
N SER A 60 -1.17 -8.97 -3.37
CA SER A 60 -0.23 -9.16 -2.25
C SER A 60 -0.90 -8.96 -0.88
N LEU A 61 -0.26 -9.42 0.19
CA LEU A 61 -0.73 -9.11 1.55
C LEU A 61 -0.65 -7.60 1.85
N ALA A 62 0.31 -6.88 1.25
CA ALA A 62 0.42 -5.43 1.38
C ALA A 62 -0.76 -4.70 0.70
N ASP A 63 -1.20 -5.18 -0.47
CA ASP A 63 -2.37 -4.65 -1.15
C ASP A 63 -3.65 -4.98 -0.38
N ALA A 64 -3.79 -6.22 0.11
CA ALA A 64 -4.90 -6.62 0.95
C ALA A 64 -4.97 -5.78 2.24
N ALA A 65 -3.84 -5.48 2.87
CA ALA A 65 -3.78 -4.57 4.01
C ALA A 65 -4.17 -3.14 3.64
N SER A 66 -3.73 -2.66 2.47
CA SER A 66 -4.12 -1.34 1.95
C SER A 66 -5.64 -1.24 1.75
N VAL A 67 -6.27 -2.30 1.23
CA VAL A 67 -7.73 -2.42 1.08
C VAL A 67 -8.44 -2.31 2.43
N GLU A 68 -7.98 -3.06 3.45
CA GLU A 68 -8.61 -3.05 4.77
C GLU A 68 -8.42 -1.72 5.51
N ILE A 69 -7.26 -1.06 5.32
CA ILE A 69 -7.04 0.32 5.80
C ILE A 69 -8.01 1.28 5.11
N MET A 70 -8.14 1.18 3.78
CA MET A 70 -9.05 2.02 3.00
C MET A 70 -10.51 1.83 3.43
N LYS A 71 -10.97 0.60 3.62
CA LYS A 71 -12.31 0.31 4.17
C LYS A 71 -12.51 0.91 5.56
N LYS A 72 -11.58 0.69 6.49
CA LYS A 72 -11.62 1.24 7.86
C LYS A 72 -11.72 2.76 7.86
N GLN A 73 -11.08 3.42 6.91
CA GLN A 73 -11.04 4.88 6.79
C GLN A 73 -12.03 5.47 5.77
N ARG A 74 -12.86 4.64 5.12
CA ARG A 74 -13.81 5.04 4.07
C ARG A 74 -13.15 5.77 2.89
N ILE A 75 -11.92 5.37 2.56
CA ILE A 75 -11.19 5.88 1.39
C ILE A 75 -11.55 5.00 0.19
N LYS A 76 -11.92 5.62 -0.93
CA LYS A 76 -12.33 4.92 -2.16
C LYS A 76 -11.35 5.03 -3.31
N ARG A 77 -10.39 5.96 -3.25
CA ARG A 77 -9.45 6.22 -4.35
C ARG A 77 -8.03 5.86 -3.93
N ILE A 78 -7.33 5.13 -4.78
CA ILE A 78 -5.92 4.78 -4.59
C ILE A 78 -5.09 5.27 -5.79
N LEU A 79 -3.94 5.88 -5.53
CA LEU A 79 -2.93 6.16 -6.56
C LEU A 79 -2.05 4.92 -6.68
N SER A 80 -2.17 4.17 -7.77
CA SER A 80 -1.38 2.97 -8.00
C SER A 80 -1.22 2.67 -9.49
N PHE A 81 -0.04 2.19 -9.86
CA PHE A 81 0.20 1.62 -11.19
C PHE A 81 -0.17 0.14 -11.27
N ASP A 82 -0.43 -0.50 -10.14
CA ASP A 82 -0.84 -1.90 -10.09
C ASP A 82 -2.32 -2.07 -10.44
N SER A 83 -2.60 -2.72 -11.58
CA SER A 83 -3.96 -3.03 -12.03
C SER A 83 -4.67 -4.06 -11.15
N ASP A 84 -3.98 -4.71 -10.22
CA ASP A 84 -4.63 -5.66 -9.31
C ASP A 84 -5.70 -5.01 -8.43
N PHE A 85 -5.61 -3.70 -8.16
CA PHE A 85 -6.69 -2.96 -7.50
C PHE A 85 -7.97 -2.85 -8.34
N ASP A 86 -7.90 -3.03 -9.67
CA ASP A 86 -9.09 -3.01 -10.55
C ASP A 86 -9.99 -4.25 -10.30
N LYS A 87 -9.47 -5.28 -9.61
CA LYS A 87 -10.25 -6.44 -9.15
C LYS A 87 -11.18 -6.11 -7.98
N ILE A 88 -11.03 -4.94 -7.34
CA ILE A 88 -11.66 -4.59 -6.06
C ILE A 88 -12.79 -3.58 -6.29
N PRO A 89 -14.07 -4.00 -6.27
CA PRO A 89 -15.17 -3.15 -6.75
C PRO A 89 -15.40 -1.85 -5.97
N GLU A 90 -14.95 -1.79 -4.71
CA GLU A 90 -15.14 -0.62 -3.83
C GLU A 90 -14.03 0.44 -3.98
N ILE A 91 -13.01 0.16 -4.79
CA ILE A 91 -11.81 0.99 -4.95
C ILE A 91 -11.67 1.47 -6.40
N ASP A 92 -11.54 2.78 -6.57
CA ASP A 92 -11.23 3.44 -7.82
C ASP A 92 -9.71 3.69 -7.90
N ARG A 93 -9.04 3.00 -8.83
CA ARG A 93 -7.61 3.22 -9.09
C ARG A 93 -7.37 4.45 -9.97
N ILE A 94 -6.55 5.36 -9.49
CA ILE A 94 -5.99 6.49 -10.24
C ILE A 94 -4.58 6.09 -10.70
N HIS A 95 -4.31 6.21 -12.00
CA HIS A 95 -3.05 5.80 -12.60
C HIS A 95 -2.51 6.79 -13.65
N GLN A 96 -3.01 8.04 -13.65
CA GLN A 96 -2.50 9.14 -14.48
C GLN A 96 -1.73 10.12 -13.59
N LEU A 97 -0.51 10.50 -14.02
CA LEU A 97 0.30 11.55 -13.42
C LEU A 97 -0.12 12.93 -13.97
#